data_AF-A0A973PGD0-F1
#
_entry.id   AF-A0A973PGD0-F1
#
_cell.length_a   1.000
_cell.length_b   1.000
_cell.length_c   1.000
_cell.angle_alpha   90.00
_cell.angle_beta   90.00
_cell.angle_gamma   90.00
#
_symmetry.space_group_name_H-M   'P 1'
#
loop_
_entity.id
_entity.type
_entity.pdbx_description
1 polymer ?
#
loop_
_entity_poly.entity_id
_entity_poly.type
_entity_poly.pdbx_seq_one_letter_code
_entity_poly.pdbx_strand_id
1 'polypeptide(L)'
;MSRLSRSVPIILLVLTLASCGQTPAAERPAATAAASQAGFPVTVENCGRELTFDKPPSKVVTGYHPSLETLLALGLGDRIAGRTFFGESAFLPGQKEQYDRIP
;
A
#
# COMPACT_ATOMS: atom_id res chain seq x y z
N MET A 1 32.01 -39.57 57.21
CA MET A 1 32.75 -38.61 56.34
C MET A 1 33.14 -39.44 55.12
N SER A 2 32.69 -39.28 53.88
CA SER A 2 32.16 -38.20 53.01
C SER A 2 31.09 -38.85 52.08
N ARG A 3 29.84 -38.38 52.07
CA ARG A 3 29.22 -37.36 51.20
C ARG A 3 29.19 -37.70 49.69
N LEU A 4 27.94 -37.88 49.22
CA LEU A 4 27.30 -37.37 47.99
C LEU A 4 28.15 -37.39 46.70
N SER A 5 27.68 -37.94 45.58
CA SER A 5 26.71 -37.25 44.69
C SER A 5 26.46 -38.18 43.47
N ARG A 6 25.26 -38.64 43.07
CA ARG A 6 24.01 -37.95 42.69
C ARG A 6 24.18 -36.72 41.78
N SER A 7 24.99 -36.81 40.72
CA SER A 7 25.03 -35.75 39.68
C SER A 7 25.13 -36.24 38.24
N VAL A 8 24.94 -37.54 37.97
CA VAL A 8 25.07 -38.09 36.61
C VAL A 8 23.99 -37.65 35.60
N PRO A 9 22.76 -37.21 35.93
CA PRO A 9 21.77 -36.96 34.88
C PRO A 9 21.76 -35.53 34.33
N ILE A 10 22.70 -34.65 34.71
CA ILE A 10 22.65 -33.23 34.30
C ILE A 10 23.43 -32.97 33.00
N ILE A 11 24.40 -33.81 32.64
CA ILE A 11 25.27 -33.54 31.48
C ILE A 11 24.58 -33.83 30.13
N LEU A 12 23.48 -34.60 30.11
CA LEU A 12 22.76 -34.91 28.87
C LEU A 12 21.77 -33.84 28.40
N LEU A 13 21.49 -32.81 29.20
CA LEU A 13 20.49 -31.77 28.86
C LEU A 13 21.09 -30.56 28.10
N VAL A 14 22.41 -30.46 27.97
CA VAL A 14 23.08 -29.25 27.46
C VAL A 14 23.43 -29.34 25.97
N LEU A 15 23.24 -30.50 25.32
CA LEU A 15 23.67 -30.73 23.93
C LEU A 15 22.64 -30.37 22.84
N THR A 16 21.51 -29.73 23.17
CA THR A 16 20.45 -29.44 22.19
C THR A 16 20.40 -28.00 21.65
N LEU A 17 21.36 -27.12 22.00
CA LEU A 17 21.31 -25.70 21.57
C LEU A 17 22.14 -25.34 20.32
N ALA A 18 22.80 -26.29 19.66
CA ALA A 18 23.51 -26.02 18.40
C ALA A 18 22.62 -26.26 17.16
N SER A 19 21.46 -25.60 17.09
CA SER A 19 20.72 -25.47 15.82
C SER A 19 21.24 -24.22 15.09
N CYS A 20 22.40 -24.37 14.45
CA CYS A 20 22.82 -23.47 13.38
C CYS A 20 21.91 -23.69 12.17
N GLY A 21 20.81 -22.95 12.10
CA GLY A 21 20.04 -22.76 10.88
C GLY A 21 20.61 -21.57 10.11
N GLN A 22 21.48 -21.86 9.14
CA GLN A 22 22.04 -20.91 8.18
C GLN A 22 20.93 -20.03 7.58
N THR A 23 20.96 -18.72 7.83
CA THR A 23 20.16 -17.77 7.06
C THR A 23 20.83 -17.63 5.69
N PRO A 24 20.18 -18.04 4.58
CA PRO A 24 20.67 -17.60 3.29
C PRO A 24 20.63 -16.07 3.30
N ALA A 25 21.74 -15.44 2.95
CA ALA A 25 21.72 -14.04 2.58
C ALA A 25 20.74 -13.93 1.41
N ALA A 26 19.51 -13.53 1.71
CA ALA A 26 18.58 -13.10 0.69
C ALA A 26 19.27 -11.92 0.03
N GLU A 27 19.82 -12.18 -1.15
CA GLU A 27 20.28 -11.16 -2.08
C GLU A 27 19.06 -10.31 -2.38
N ARG A 28 18.87 -9.27 -1.56
CA ARG A 28 17.82 -8.29 -1.73
C ARG A 28 18.14 -7.70 -3.10
N PRO A 29 17.26 -7.87 -4.11
CA PRO A 29 17.48 -7.20 -5.38
C PRO A 29 17.71 -5.75 -5.01
N ALA A 30 18.83 -5.18 -5.46
CA ALA A 30 19.06 -3.76 -5.35
C ALA A 30 17.92 -3.11 -6.14
N ALA A 31 16.84 -2.80 -5.43
CA ALA A 31 15.73 -2.06 -5.99
C ALA A 31 16.36 -0.75 -6.40
N THR A 32 16.50 -0.55 -7.70
CA THR A 32 16.84 0.73 -8.29
C THR A 32 15.86 1.70 -7.67
N ALA A 33 16.31 2.53 -6.73
CA ALA A 33 15.45 3.46 -6.04
C ALA A 33 14.97 4.43 -7.12
N ALA A 34 13.77 4.18 -7.65
CA ALA A 34 13.09 5.13 -8.50
C ALA A 34 13.04 6.42 -7.69
N ALA A 35 13.63 7.50 -8.22
CA ALA A 35 13.67 8.77 -7.53
C ALA A 35 12.26 9.11 -7.05
N SER A 36 12.08 9.21 -5.73
CA SER A 36 10.79 9.52 -5.13
C SER A 36 10.34 10.87 -5.67
N GLN A 37 9.21 10.88 -6.36
CA GLN A 37 8.60 12.14 -6.81
C GLN A 37 8.20 12.93 -5.55
N ALA A 38 8.43 14.25 -5.55
CA ALA A 38 8.15 15.08 -4.39
C ALA A 38 6.71 14.86 -3.88
N GLY A 39 6.58 14.53 -2.59
CA GLY A 39 5.30 14.24 -1.94
C GLY A 39 4.83 12.78 -2.04
N PHE A 40 5.64 11.85 -2.56
CA PHE A 40 5.32 10.42 -2.66
C PHE A 40 6.43 9.54 -2.04
N PRO A 41 6.10 8.32 -1.55
CA PRO A 41 4.78 7.68 -1.55
C PRO A 41 3.78 8.35 -0.60
N VAL A 42 2.48 8.22 -0.90
CA VAL A 42 1.37 8.64 -0.03
C VAL A 42 0.57 7.42 0.38
N THR A 43 0.42 7.20 1.69
CA THR A 43 -0.46 6.17 2.24
C THR A 43 -1.72 6.84 2.79
N VAL A 44 -2.89 6.30 2.40
CA VAL A 44 -4.21 6.78 2.81
C VAL A 44 -5.00 5.62 3.38
N GLU A 45 -5.59 5.79 4.55
CA GLU A 45 -6.61 4.87 5.04
C GLU A 45 -7.96 5.19 4.36
N ASN A 46 -8.55 4.21 3.70
CA ASN A 46 -9.86 4.34 3.07
C ASN A 46 -10.73 3.13 3.42
N CYS A 47 -11.81 3.36 4.15
CA CYS A 47 -12.75 2.32 4.59
C CYS A 47 -12.04 1.15 5.32
N GLY A 48 -11.07 1.46 6.20
CA GLY A 48 -10.30 0.47 6.95
C GLY A 48 -9.21 -0.26 6.14
N ARG A 49 -8.91 0.20 4.91
CA ARG A 49 -7.83 -0.33 4.07
C ARG A 49 -6.72 0.71 3.94
N GLU A 50 -5.48 0.31 4.13
CA GLU A 50 -4.33 1.14 3.77
C GLU A 50 -4.05 1.02 2.27
N LEU A 51 -4.07 2.16 1.57
CA LEU A 51 -3.75 2.27 0.16
C LEU A 51 -2.51 3.14 0.00
N THR A 52 -1.45 2.61 -0.60
CA THR A 52 -0.22 3.36 -0.90
C THR A 52 -0.14 3.67 -2.38
N PHE A 53 0.09 4.94 -2.69
CA PHE A 53 0.34 5.44 -4.04
C PHE A 53 1.81 5.85 -4.13
N ASP A 54 2.58 5.20 -5.00
CA ASP A 54 4.02 5.48 -5.15
C ASP A 54 4.31 6.72 -6.00
N LYS A 55 3.31 7.18 -6.76
CA LYS A 55 3.35 8.36 -7.62
C LYS A 55 1.93 8.91 -7.84
N PRO A 56 1.77 10.15 -8.32
CA PRO A 56 0.45 10.68 -8.66
C PRO A 56 -0.29 9.75 -9.64
N PRO A 57 -1.57 9.39 -9.39
CA PRO A 57 -2.35 8.60 -10.33
C PRO A 57 -2.48 9.31 -11.67
N SER A 58 -2.20 8.60 -12.78
CA SER A 58 -2.26 9.17 -14.13
C SER A 58 -3.54 8.83 -14.90
N LYS A 59 -4.29 7.82 -14.45
CA LYS A 59 -5.59 7.41 -14.99
C LYS A 59 -6.52 7.01 -13.85
N VAL A 60 -7.72 7.56 -13.82
CA VAL A 60 -8.72 7.34 -12.78
C VAL A 60 -10.04 6.93 -13.43
N VAL A 61 -10.71 5.92 -12.86
CA VAL A 61 -12.09 5.59 -13.20
C VAL A 61 -12.97 5.96 -12.02
N THR A 62 -14.02 6.73 -12.25
CA THR A 62 -14.91 7.18 -11.17
C THR A 62 -16.18 6.35 -11.13
N GLY A 63 -16.40 5.71 -9.98
CA GLY A 63 -17.60 4.95 -9.65
C GLY A 63 -18.57 5.69 -8.72
N TYR A 64 -18.52 7.03 -8.65
CA TYR A 64 -19.51 7.84 -7.94
C TYR A 64 -19.49 9.30 -8.44
N HIS A 65 -20.66 9.93 -8.65
CA HIS A 65 -20.74 11.27 -9.26
C HIS A 65 -20.03 12.37 -8.43
N PRO A 66 -20.22 12.49 -7.10
CA PRO A 66 -19.48 13.46 -6.27
C PRO A 66 -17.96 13.29 -6.30
N SER A 67 -17.46 12.05 -6.46
CA SER A 67 -16.02 11.82 -6.60
C SER A 67 -15.48 12.38 -7.91
N LEU A 68 -16.24 12.28 -9.00
CA LEU A 68 -15.91 12.91 -10.27
C LEU A 68 -15.93 14.43 -10.14
N GLU A 69 -16.97 15.01 -9.55
CA GLU A 69 -17.07 16.47 -9.39
C GLU A 69 -15.94 17.04 -8.53
N THR A 70 -15.48 16.28 -7.53
CA THR A 70 -14.31 16.63 -6.73
C THR A 70 -13.04 16.70 -7.59
N LEU A 71 -12.83 15.73 -8.48
CA LEU A 71 -11.68 15.74 -9.40
C LEU A 71 -11.75 16.91 -10.39
N LEU A 72 -12.94 17.23 -10.89
CA LEU A 72 -13.14 18.39 -11.77
C LEU A 72 -12.86 19.71 -11.05
N ALA A 73 -13.34 19.87 -9.81
CA ALA A 73 -13.08 21.05 -8.99
C ALA A 73 -11.58 21.26 -8.69
N LEU A 74 -10.80 20.17 -8.62
CA LEU A 74 -9.34 20.21 -8.47
C LEU A 74 -8.59 20.43 -9.79
N GLY A 75 -9.30 20.57 -10.92
CA GLY A 75 -8.68 20.71 -12.25
C GLY A 75 -8.06 19.42 -12.78
N LEU A 76 -8.47 18.25 -12.28
CA LEU A 76 -7.90 16.94 -12.61
C LEU A 76 -8.71 16.17 -13.67
N GLY A 77 -9.61 16.84 -14.39
CA GLY A 77 -10.48 16.21 -15.39
C GLY A 77 -9.73 15.39 -16.44
N ASP A 78 -8.56 15.86 -16.87
CA ASP A 78 -7.72 15.16 -17.87
C ASP A 78 -7.18 13.80 -17.40
N ARG A 79 -7.26 13.50 -16.09
CA ARG A 79 -6.84 12.20 -15.54
C ARG A 79 -7.98 11.18 -15.48
N ILE A 80 -9.22 11.60 -15.73
CA ILE A 80 -10.38 10.71 -15.65
C ILE A 80 -10.48 9.93 -16.97
N ALA A 81 -10.12 8.66 -16.91
CA ALA A 81 -10.10 7.75 -18.05
C ALA A 81 -11.46 7.11 -18.33
N GLY A 82 -12.38 7.19 -17.37
CA GLY A 82 -13.75 6.75 -17.56
C GLY A 82 -14.64 7.01 -16.35
N ARG A 83 -15.94 7.00 -16.58
CA ARG A 83 -16.95 7.13 -15.53
C ARG A 83 -18.07 6.12 -15.72
N THR A 84 -18.69 5.73 -14.63
CA THR A 84 -19.99 5.06 -14.71
C THR A 84 -21.11 6.09 -14.91
N PHE A 85 -22.23 5.67 -15.49
CA PHE A 85 -23.41 6.52 -15.67
C PHE A 85 -24.34 6.39 -14.45
N PHE A 86 -24.60 7.50 -13.78
CA PHE A 86 -25.39 7.55 -12.55
C PHE A 86 -26.78 8.19 -12.72
N GLY A 87 -27.09 8.74 -13.90
CA GLY A 87 -28.39 9.34 -14.19
C GLY A 87 -28.61 10.73 -13.59
N GLU A 88 -27.61 11.37 -12.97
CA GLU A 88 -27.75 12.74 -12.46
C GLU A 88 -27.91 13.75 -13.59
N SER A 89 -28.77 14.72 -13.32
CA SER A 89 -28.99 15.92 -14.13
C SER A 89 -28.49 17.19 -13.45
N ALA A 90 -28.16 17.13 -12.16
CA ALA A 90 -27.63 18.25 -11.39
C ALA A 90 -26.10 18.19 -11.39
N PHE A 91 -25.46 19.32 -11.75
CA PHE A 91 -24.01 19.48 -11.80
C PHE A 91 -23.62 20.76 -11.07
N LEU A 92 -22.42 20.76 -10.48
CA LEU A 92 -21.80 22.00 -10.00
C LEU A 92 -21.59 22.99 -11.17
N PRO A 93 -21.58 24.31 -10.88
CA PRO A 93 -21.41 25.33 -11.91
C PRO A 93 -20.18 25.08 -12.80
N GLY A 94 -20.39 25.05 -14.12
CA GLY A 94 -19.33 24.88 -15.12
C GLY A 94 -18.81 23.45 -15.30
N GLN A 95 -19.30 22.45 -14.54
CA GLN A 95 -18.74 21.09 -14.62
C GLN A 95 -19.40 20.21 -15.69
N LYS A 96 -20.63 20.52 -16.13
CA LYS A 96 -21.36 19.69 -17.09
C LYS A 96 -20.60 19.43 -18.40
N GLU A 97 -19.98 20.47 -18.97
CA GLU A 97 -19.22 20.32 -20.23
C GLU A 97 -17.95 19.47 -20.05
N GLN A 98 -17.34 19.52 -18.87
CA GLN A 98 -16.20 18.65 -18.56
C GLN A 98 -16.65 17.20 -18.39
N TYR A 99 -17.77 16.98 -17.69
CA TYR A 99 -18.37 15.66 -17.51
C TYR A 99 -18.73 14.99 -18.84
N ASP A 100 -19.35 15.74 -19.75
CA ASP A 100 -19.82 15.23 -21.05
C ASP A 100 -18.66 14.78 -21.97
N ARG A 101 -17.43 15.26 -21.73
CA ARG A 101 -16.21 14.85 -22.46
C ARG A 101 -15.55 13.59 -21.91
N ILE A 102 -15.89 13.17 -20.70
CA ILE A 102 -15.30 11.98 -20.07
C ILE A 102 -15.95 10.72 -20.67
N PRO A 103 -15.14 9.75 -21.13
CA PRO A 103 -15.62 8.46 -21.66
C PRO A 103 -16.54 7.69 -20.71
#